data_AF-Q20925-F1
#
_entry.id   AF-Q20925-F1
#
_cell.length_a   1.000
_cell.length_b   1.000
_cell.length_c   1.000
_cell.angle_alpha   90.00
_cell.angle_beta   90.00
_cell.angle_gamma   90.00
#
_symmetry.space_group_name_H-M   'P 1'
#
loop_
_entity.id
_entity.type
_entity.pdbx_description
1 polymer ?
#
loop_
_entity_poly.entity_id
_entity_poly.type
_entity_poly.pdbx_seq_one_letter_code
_entity_poly.pdbx_strand_id
1 'polypeptide(L)'
;MPGENKFYKYFVVYPFNVLSISKITIIILLILSLYGWDTKQRISGSNFLLAIYDILAIGIASISLWFIVQKFYWIKVESVFNIIGILLSLASISTSFITTLDPASIQSLTHILTLIIWIFSAFWAWRETYNNVSNLFISEWGQGGEETEIEYLEQHF
;
A
#
# COMPACT_ATOMS: atom_id res chain seq x y z
N MET A 1 14.79 29.19 11.55
CA MET A 1 14.89 27.75 11.91
C MET A 1 14.37 26.90 10.76
N PRO A 2 15.22 26.43 9.83
CA PRO A 2 14.78 25.63 8.68
C PRO A 2 14.41 24.16 9.00
N GLY A 3 14.66 23.68 10.23
CA GLY A 3 14.34 22.32 10.67
C GLY A 3 12.86 22.07 11.01
N GLU A 4 12.17 23.07 11.58
CA GLU A 4 10.77 22.91 12.04
C GLU A 4 9.81 22.66 10.87
N ASN A 5 10.02 23.34 9.73
CA ASN A 5 9.20 23.14 8.53
C ASN A 5 9.43 21.75 7.88
N LYS A 6 10.63 21.19 7.98
CA LYS A 6 10.87 19.82 7.51
C LYS A 6 10.12 18.84 8.39
N PHE A 7 10.27 18.91 9.71
CA PHE A 7 9.60 18.01 10.65
C PHE A 7 8.07 18.02 10.47
N TYR A 8 7.44 19.19 10.42
CA TYR A 8 5.99 19.28 10.21
C TYR A 8 5.54 18.66 8.89
N LYS A 9 6.26 18.91 7.78
CA LYS A 9 5.93 18.28 6.49
C LYS A 9 6.07 16.75 6.55
N TYR A 10 7.12 16.24 7.19
CA TYR A 10 7.41 14.80 7.34
C TYR A 10 6.46 14.04 8.26
N PHE A 11 6.11 14.61 9.40
CA PHE A 11 5.29 13.91 10.40
C PHE A 11 3.80 14.20 10.28
N VAL A 12 3.42 15.31 9.62
CA VAL A 12 2.02 15.69 9.48
C VAL A 12 1.60 15.58 8.02
N VAL A 13 2.18 16.36 7.10
CA VAL A 13 1.62 16.45 5.73
C VAL A 13 1.75 15.14 4.94
N TYR A 14 2.92 14.50 4.93
CA TYR A 14 3.16 13.31 4.11
C TYR A 14 2.46 12.01 4.56
N PRO A 15 2.39 11.65 5.86
CA PRO A 15 1.66 10.46 6.28
C PRO A 15 0.14 10.58 6.07
N PHE A 16 -0.39 11.80 5.93
CA PHE A 16 -1.80 12.05 5.64
C PHE A 16 -2.10 12.27 4.14
N ASN A 17 -1.21 11.84 3.23
CA ASN A 17 -1.57 11.71 1.82
C ASN A 17 -2.67 10.65 1.64
N VAL A 18 -3.57 10.86 0.68
CA VAL A 18 -4.65 9.94 0.30
C VAL A 18 -4.11 8.53 0.04
N LEU A 19 -2.97 8.40 -0.63
CA LEU A 19 -2.33 7.10 -0.86
C LEU A 19 -1.80 6.48 0.45
N SER A 20 -1.15 7.26 1.32
CA SER A 20 -0.70 6.76 2.63
C SER A 20 -1.87 6.24 3.46
N ILE A 21 -2.96 7.01 3.52
CA ILE A 21 -4.19 6.64 4.23
C ILE A 21 -4.80 5.38 3.63
N SER A 22 -4.84 5.26 2.30
CA SER A 22 -5.40 4.08 1.63
C SER A 22 -4.58 2.82 1.95
N LYS A 23 -3.25 2.87 1.93
CA LYS A 23 -2.39 1.73 2.30
C LYS A 23 -2.53 1.35 3.76
N ILE A 24 -2.58 2.33 4.67
CA ILE A 24 -2.81 2.08 6.10
C ILE A 24 -4.16 1.39 6.30
N THR A 25 -5.21 1.87 5.62
CA THR A 25 -6.55 1.27 5.69
C THR A 25 -6.54 -0.18 5.17
N ILE A 26 -5.85 -0.45 4.05
CA ILE A 26 -5.67 -1.81 3.54
C ILE A 26 -4.99 -2.71 4.59
N ILE A 27 -3.89 -2.24 5.20
CA ILE A 27 -3.17 -3.01 6.22
C ILE A 27 -4.09 -3.35 7.41
N ILE A 28 -4.87 -2.38 7.90
CA ILE A 28 -5.82 -2.60 8.99
C ILE A 28 -6.87 -3.65 8.61
N LEU A 29 -7.47 -3.54 7.41
CA LEU A 29 -8.47 -4.50 6.93
C LEU A 29 -7.89 -5.91 6.79
N LEU A 30 -6.65 -6.05 6.33
CA LEU A 30 -5.99 -7.35 6.19
C LEU A 30 -5.60 -7.95 7.55
N ILE A 31 -5.20 -7.14 8.53
CA ILE A 31 -4.99 -7.61 9.91
C ILE A 31 -6.30 -8.12 10.51
N LEU A 32 -7.41 -7.42 10.27
CA LEU A 32 -8.74 -7.87 10.70
C LEU A 32 -9.15 -9.18 10.00
N SER A 33 -8.84 -9.33 8.71
CA SER A 33 -9.04 -10.59 7.98
C SER A 33 -8.23 -11.74 8.59
N LEU A 34 -6.95 -11.53 8.90
CA LEU A 34 -6.08 -12.52 9.55
C LEU A 34 -6.61 -12.94 10.92
N TYR A 35 -7.12 -11.99 11.71
CA TYR A 35 -7.76 -12.29 12.99
C TYR A 35 -9.05 -13.14 12.81
N GLY A 36 -9.86 -12.79 11.81
CA GLY A 36 -11.04 -13.58 11.43
C GLY A 36 -10.68 -14.99 10.96
N TRP A 37 -9.57 -15.13 10.25
CA TRP A 37 -9.04 -16.42 9.81
C TRP A 37 -8.55 -17.29 10.96
N ASP A 38 -7.74 -16.77 11.90
CA ASP A 38 -7.23 -17.55 13.06
C ASP A 38 -8.41 -18.09 13.89
N THR A 39 -9.43 -17.25 14.11
CA THR A 39 -10.65 -17.66 14.83
C THR A 39 -11.36 -18.82 14.11
N LYS A 40 -11.50 -18.77 12.78
CA LYS A 40 -12.11 -19.86 11.99
C LYS A 40 -11.22 -21.08 11.87
N GLN A 41 -9.91 -20.92 11.76
CA GLN A 41 -8.95 -22.02 11.63
C GLN A 41 -9.03 -22.94 12.85
N ARG A 42 -9.09 -22.36 14.05
CA ARG A 42 -9.24 -23.10 15.32
C ARG A 42 -10.56 -23.90 15.40
N ILE A 43 -11.59 -23.47 14.68
CA ILE A 43 -12.94 -24.07 14.74
C ILE A 43 -13.17 -25.09 13.62
N SER A 44 -12.70 -24.80 12.40
CA SER A 44 -13.14 -25.49 11.17
C SER A 44 -12.02 -25.97 10.25
N GLY A 45 -10.75 -25.75 10.59
CA GLY A 45 -9.62 -26.13 9.71
C GLY A 45 -9.60 -25.33 8.39
N SER A 46 -9.62 -24.00 8.51
CA SER A 46 -9.59 -23.06 7.38
C SER A 46 -8.36 -23.21 6.46
N ASN A 47 -8.50 -22.84 5.18
CA ASN A 47 -7.38 -22.85 4.24
C ASN A 47 -6.31 -21.82 4.63
N PHE A 48 -5.09 -22.29 4.83
CA PHE A 48 -3.91 -21.45 5.11
C PHE A 48 -3.53 -20.51 3.96
N LEU A 49 -3.94 -20.83 2.72
CA LEU A 49 -3.67 -20.01 1.53
C LEU A 49 -4.19 -18.58 1.67
N LEU A 50 -5.35 -18.41 2.32
CA LEU A 50 -5.95 -17.09 2.52
C LEU A 50 -5.06 -16.21 3.40
N ALA A 51 -4.53 -16.76 4.49
CA ALA A 51 -3.59 -16.06 5.36
C ALA A 51 -2.28 -15.72 4.64
N ILE A 52 -1.78 -16.59 3.75
CA ILE A 52 -0.59 -16.29 2.95
C ILE A 52 -0.84 -15.08 2.04
N TYR A 53 -1.96 -15.04 1.33
CA TYR A 53 -2.29 -13.90 0.47
C TYR A 53 -2.42 -12.60 1.26
N ASP A 54 -3.03 -12.66 2.44
CA ASP A 54 -3.17 -11.49 3.31
C ASP A 54 -1.82 -10.98 3.82
N ILE A 55 -0.93 -11.88 4.26
CA ILE A 55 0.43 -11.51 4.68
C ILE A 55 1.22 -10.89 3.53
N LEU A 56 1.14 -11.48 2.33
CA LEU A 56 1.80 -10.93 1.14
C LEU A 56 1.26 -9.55 0.78
N ALA A 57 -0.07 -9.36 0.83
CA ALA A 57 -0.71 -8.09 0.54
C ALA A 57 -0.34 -7.01 1.58
N ILE A 58 -0.22 -7.37 2.86
CA ILE A 58 0.31 -6.49 3.91
C ILE A 58 1.76 -6.11 3.60
N GLY A 59 2.59 -7.07 3.19
CA GLY A 59 3.98 -6.81 2.80
C GLY A 59 4.08 -5.81 1.65
N ILE A 60 3.30 -6.00 0.60
CA ILE A 60 3.24 -5.10 -0.56
C ILE A 60 2.73 -3.71 -0.17
N ALA A 61 1.67 -3.62 0.63
CA ALA A 61 1.16 -2.35 1.11
C ALA A 61 2.20 -1.62 1.99
N SER A 62 2.95 -2.35 2.80
CA SER A 62 4.00 -1.79 3.67
C SER A 62 5.20 -1.28 2.86
N ILE A 63 5.63 -2.03 1.84
CA ILE A 63 6.72 -1.61 0.94
C ILE A 63 6.28 -0.38 0.11
N SER A 64 5.06 -0.38 -0.42
CA SER A 64 4.49 0.77 -1.12
C SER A 64 4.43 2.00 -0.20
N LEU A 65 3.93 1.84 1.04
CA LEU A 65 3.92 2.91 2.05
C LEU A 65 5.33 3.41 2.38
N TRP A 66 6.31 2.51 2.46
CA TRP A 66 7.71 2.88 2.67
C TRP A 66 8.23 3.78 1.54
N PHE A 67 8.02 3.41 0.27
CA PHE A 67 8.41 4.26 -0.87
C PHE A 67 7.72 5.64 -0.85
N ILE A 68 6.44 5.68 -0.48
CA ILE A 68 5.65 6.92 -0.32
C ILE A 68 6.27 7.83 0.77
N VAL A 69 6.66 7.27 1.92
CA VAL A 69 7.33 8.00 3.01
C VAL A 69 8.71 8.51 2.57
N GLN A 70 9.44 7.70 1.79
CA GLN A 70 10.73 8.06 1.19
C GLN A 70 10.60 9.08 0.04
N LYS A 71 9.37 9.53 -0.28
CA LYS A 71 9.07 10.40 -1.44
C LYS A 71 9.59 9.84 -2.77
N PHE A 72 9.70 8.53 -2.88
CA PHE A 72 10.03 7.87 -4.14
C PHE A 72 8.70 7.62 -4.87
N TYR A 73 8.28 8.60 -5.66
CA TYR A 73 7.06 8.51 -6.45
C TYR A 73 7.41 8.23 -7.90
N TRP A 74 7.47 6.95 -8.24
CA TRP A 74 7.54 6.54 -9.63
C TRP A 74 6.21 5.92 -10.01
N ILE A 75 5.47 6.57 -10.92
CA ILE A 75 4.11 6.17 -11.31
C ILE A 75 4.10 4.69 -11.70
N LYS A 76 5.13 4.24 -12.42
CA LYS A 76 5.30 2.83 -12.84
C LYS A 76 5.40 1.88 -11.65
N VAL A 77 6.16 2.23 -10.60
CA VAL A 77 6.37 1.38 -9.42
C VAL A 77 5.10 1.32 -8.56
N GLU A 78 4.47 2.46 -8.31
CA GLU A 78 3.22 2.49 -7.55
C GLU A 78 2.08 1.76 -8.31
N SER A 79 2.03 1.88 -9.63
CA SER A 79 1.09 1.09 -10.46
C SER A 79 1.33 -0.41 -10.31
N VAL A 80 2.59 -0.86 -10.29
CA VAL A 80 2.92 -2.28 -10.08
C VAL A 80 2.44 -2.75 -8.71
N PHE A 81 2.69 -2.00 -7.64
CA PHE A 81 2.21 -2.37 -6.31
C PHE A 81 0.67 -2.46 -6.26
N ASN A 82 -0.03 -1.52 -6.89
CA ASN A 82 -1.48 -1.55 -6.96
C ASN A 82 -2.00 -2.75 -7.77
N ILE A 83 -1.39 -3.07 -8.91
CA ILE A 83 -1.78 -4.25 -9.72
C ILE A 83 -1.58 -5.54 -8.93
N ILE A 84 -0.44 -5.71 -8.26
CA ILE A 84 -0.19 -6.91 -7.45
C ILE A 84 -1.20 -6.98 -6.29
N GLY A 85 -1.49 -5.85 -5.63
CA GLY A 85 -2.52 -5.77 -4.59
C GLY A 85 -3.91 -6.19 -5.07
N ILE A 86 -4.32 -5.73 -6.26
CA ILE A 86 -5.57 -6.13 -6.91
C ILE A 86 -5.59 -7.64 -7.17
N LEU A 87 -4.51 -8.20 -7.71
CA LEU A 87 -4.41 -9.64 -7.99
C LEU A 87 -4.51 -10.48 -6.72
N LEU A 88 -3.85 -10.06 -5.63
CA LEU A 88 -3.93 -10.73 -4.34
C LEU A 88 -5.33 -10.64 -3.73
N SER A 89 -5.98 -9.47 -3.78
CA SER A 89 -7.36 -9.33 -3.32
C SER A 89 -8.32 -10.23 -4.10
N LEU A 90 -8.16 -10.35 -5.43
CA LEU A 90 -8.95 -11.27 -6.26
C LEU A 90 -8.69 -12.75 -5.89
N ALA A 91 -7.44 -13.12 -5.61
CA ALA A 91 -7.08 -14.46 -5.16
C ALA A 91 -7.65 -14.79 -3.76
N SER A 92 -7.65 -13.82 -2.85
CA SER A 92 -8.28 -13.96 -1.52
C SER A 92 -9.79 -14.11 -1.64
N ILE A 93 -10.44 -13.32 -2.50
CA ILE A 93 -11.89 -13.43 -2.76
C ILE A 93 -12.24 -14.82 -3.31
N SER A 94 -11.53 -15.31 -4.33
CA SER A 94 -11.80 -16.62 -4.91
C SER A 94 -11.60 -17.75 -3.89
N THR A 95 -10.53 -17.67 -3.09
CA THR A 95 -10.26 -18.65 -2.01
C THR A 95 -11.31 -18.59 -0.92
N SER A 96 -11.82 -17.39 -0.58
CA SER A 96 -12.88 -17.23 0.42
C SER A 96 -14.18 -17.92 -0.02
N PHE A 97 -14.60 -17.76 -1.28
CA PHE A 97 -15.82 -18.41 -1.77
C PHE A 97 -15.73 -19.94 -1.79
N ILE A 98 -14.56 -20.49 -2.11
CA ILE A 98 -14.35 -21.95 -2.10
C ILE A 98 -14.41 -22.50 -0.67
N THR A 99 -13.91 -21.75 0.30
CA THR A 99 -13.74 -22.23 1.69
C THR A 99 -14.96 -22.04 2.57
N THR A 100 -15.64 -20.90 2.47
CA THR A 100 -16.71 -20.60 3.41
C THR A 100 -18.06 -21.16 2.96
N LEU A 101 -18.25 -21.47 1.66
CA LEU A 101 -19.56 -21.68 0.99
C LEU A 101 -20.60 -20.56 1.21
N ASP A 102 -20.39 -19.70 2.20
CA ASP A 102 -21.16 -18.53 2.52
C ASP A 102 -20.50 -17.30 1.88
N PRO A 103 -21.09 -16.76 0.81
CA PRO A 103 -20.58 -15.58 0.13
C PRO A 103 -20.64 -14.32 1.00
N ALA A 104 -21.46 -14.30 2.05
CA ALA A 104 -21.70 -13.14 2.91
C ALA A 104 -20.83 -13.13 4.19
N SER A 105 -19.78 -13.95 4.25
CA SER A 105 -18.90 -13.95 5.41
C SER A 105 -18.21 -12.58 5.61
N ILE A 106 -17.98 -12.17 6.86
CA ILE A 106 -17.26 -10.91 7.18
C ILE A 106 -15.92 -10.82 6.43
N GLN A 107 -15.28 -11.97 6.20
CA GLN A 107 -14.00 -12.08 5.53
C GLN A 107 -14.09 -11.78 4.01
N SER A 108 -15.08 -12.31 3.31
CA SER A 108 -15.28 -11.97 1.89
C SER A 108 -15.56 -10.48 1.73
N LEU A 109 -16.34 -9.88 2.65
CA LEU A 109 -16.58 -8.44 2.67
C LEU A 109 -15.31 -7.63 2.90
N THR A 110 -14.42 -8.05 3.82
CA THR A 110 -13.12 -7.37 4.00
C THR A 110 -12.29 -7.41 2.72
N HIS A 111 -12.25 -8.52 1.99
CA HIS A 111 -11.49 -8.59 0.74
C HIS A 111 -12.10 -7.74 -0.38
N ILE A 112 -13.43 -7.69 -0.49
CA ILE A 112 -14.13 -6.80 -1.44
C ILE A 112 -13.77 -5.33 -1.14
N LEU A 113 -13.79 -4.93 0.12
CA LEU A 113 -13.37 -3.57 0.51
C LEU A 113 -11.91 -3.30 0.18
N THR A 114 -10.99 -4.24 0.47
CA THR A 114 -9.58 -4.08 0.09
C THR A 114 -9.39 -3.91 -1.42
N LEU A 115 -10.13 -4.68 -2.22
CA LEU A 115 -10.09 -4.59 -3.69
C LEU A 115 -10.52 -3.20 -4.17
N ILE A 116 -11.61 -2.66 -3.62
CA ILE A 116 -12.09 -1.31 -3.95
C ILE A 116 -11.03 -0.27 -3.61
N ILE A 117 -10.39 -0.38 -2.44
CA ILE A 117 -9.35 0.56 -2.01
C ILE A 117 -8.10 0.46 -2.88
N TRP A 118 -7.72 -0.74 -3.33
CA TRP A 118 -6.63 -0.93 -4.27
C TRP A 118 -6.92 -0.28 -5.63
N ILE A 119 -8.13 -0.45 -6.17
CA ILE A 119 -8.55 0.18 -7.43
C ILE A 119 -8.57 1.70 -7.27
N PHE A 120 -9.12 2.21 -6.17
CA PHE A 120 -9.11 3.63 -5.85
C PHE A 120 -7.68 4.18 -5.77
N SER A 121 -6.77 3.45 -5.11
CA SER A 121 -5.36 3.83 -5.00
C SER A 121 -4.68 3.86 -6.36
N ALA A 122 -4.96 2.88 -7.22
CA ALA A 122 -4.43 2.84 -8.59
C ALA A 122 -4.90 4.04 -9.42
N PHE A 123 -6.21 4.34 -9.35
CA PHE A 123 -6.79 5.49 -10.04
C PHE A 123 -6.23 6.81 -9.52
N TRP A 124 -6.14 6.95 -8.19
CA TRP A 124 -5.60 8.15 -7.56
C TRP A 124 -4.13 8.37 -7.89
N ALA A 125 -3.32 7.31 -7.83
CA ALA A 125 -1.92 7.36 -8.23
C ALA A 125 -1.79 7.79 -9.70
N TRP A 126 -2.56 7.19 -10.60
CA TRP A 126 -2.53 7.57 -12.01
C TRP A 126 -2.89 9.04 -12.26
N ARG A 127 -3.84 9.59 -11.50
CA ARG A 127 -4.29 10.98 -11.65
C ARG A 127 -3.33 12.01 -11.05
N GLU A 128 -2.82 11.75 -9.83
CA GLU A 128 -2.19 12.79 -9.00
C GLU A 128 -0.69 12.54 -8.74
N THR A 129 -0.12 11.38 -9.11
CA THR A 129 1.33 11.18 -8.97
C THR A 129 2.07 11.62 -10.22
N TYR A 130 3.04 12.51 -10.04
CA TYR A 130 4.08 12.82 -11.02
C TYR A 130 5.33 11.98 -10.72
N ASN A 131 6.17 11.74 -11.74
CA ASN A 131 7.44 11.05 -11.52
C ASN A 131 8.37 11.98 -10.73
N ASN A 132 8.55 11.70 -9.44
CA ASN A 132 9.45 12.44 -8.57
C ASN A 132 10.31 11.47 -7.75
N VAL A 133 11.62 11.65 -7.82
CA VAL A 133 12.60 10.88 -7.05
C VAL A 133 13.18 11.82 -6.01
N SER A 134 12.97 11.52 -4.73
CA SER A 134 13.49 12.38 -3.68
C SER A 134 14.98 12.21 -3.45
N ASN A 135 15.63 13.32 -3.08
CA ASN A 135 17.03 13.32 -2.67
C ASN A 135 17.30 12.45 -1.44
N LEU A 136 16.32 12.08 -0.62
CA LEU A 136 16.56 11.25 0.58
C LEU A 136 17.03 9.84 0.18
N PHE A 137 16.39 9.25 -0.82
CA PHE A 137 16.80 7.96 -1.39
C PHE A 137 18.18 8.07 -2.03
N ILE A 138 18.43 9.16 -2.77
CA ILE A 138 19.71 9.39 -3.46
C ILE A 138 20.84 9.64 -2.46
N SER A 139 20.63 10.45 -1.41
CA SER A 139 21.65 10.81 -0.43
C SER A 139 22.07 9.64 0.46
N GLU A 140 21.17 8.69 0.72
CA GLU A 140 21.48 7.52 1.56
C GLU A 140 22.00 6.32 0.76
N TRP A 141 21.59 6.14 -0.52
CA TRP A 141 22.04 5.02 -1.35
C TRP A 141 23.19 5.37 -2.31
N GLY A 142 23.29 6.64 -2.72
CA GLY A 142 24.36 7.13 -3.58
C GLY A 142 25.32 8.00 -2.78
N GLN A 143 26.51 7.49 -2.50
CA GLN A 143 27.70 8.34 -2.31
C GLN A 143 28.10 9.01 -3.64
N GLY A 144 27.13 9.49 -4.42
CA GLY A 144 27.34 10.27 -5.64
C GLY A 144 27.50 11.73 -5.23
N GLY A 145 28.75 12.17 -5.10
CA GLY A 145 29.14 13.49 -4.61
C GLY A 145 28.82 14.67 -5.54
N GLU A 146 27.61 14.74 -6.10
CA GLU A 146 27.16 15.91 -6.86
C GLU A 146 25.79 16.34 -6.34
N GLU A 147 25.75 17.50 -5.68
CA GLU A 147 24.54 18.22 -5.25
C GLU A 147 23.71 18.76 -6.44
N THR A 148 23.81 18.15 -7.62
CA THR A 148 23.16 18.61 -8.85
C THR A 148 22.20 17.55 -9.37
N GLU A 149 20.92 17.97 -9.52
CA GLU A 149 19.81 17.25 -10.17
C GLU A 149 19.20 16.12 -9.29
N ILE A 150 18.20 16.37 -8.44
CA ILE A 150 16.76 16.38 -8.79
C ILE A 150 16.00 17.28 -7.79
N GLU A 151 16.05 18.60 -7.97
CA GLU A 151 15.04 19.53 -7.42
C GLU A 151 14.34 20.31 -8.56
N TYR A 152 14.38 19.80 -9.80
CA TYR A 152 13.97 20.55 -11.00
C TYR A 152 12.93 19.86 -11.90
N LEU A 153 11.80 19.40 -11.33
CA LEU A 153 10.62 19.06 -12.15
C LEU A 153 9.26 19.61 -11.68
N GLU A 154 9.19 20.60 -10.77
CA GLU A 154 7.89 21.18 -10.37
C GLU A 154 7.82 22.72 -10.23
N GLN A 155 8.78 23.48 -10.80
CA GLN A 155 8.56 24.93 -11.03
C GLN A 155 8.08 25.27 -12.45
N HIS A 156 7.81 24.30 -13.33
CA HIS A 156 7.51 24.60 -14.73
C HIS A 156 6.27 23.98 -15.38
N PHE A 157 5.34 23.32 -14.67
CA PHE A 157 3.97 23.10 -15.16
C PHE A 157 2.95 23.06 -14.03
#